data_AF-A0A7W8A8X9-F1
#
_entry.id   AF-A0A7W8A8X9-F1
#
_cell.length_a   1.000
_cell.length_b   1.000
_cell.length_c   1.000
_cell.angle_alpha   90.00
_cell.angle_beta   90.00
_cell.angle_gamma   90.00
#
_symmetry.space_group_name_H-M   'P 1'
#
loop_
_entity.id
_entity.type
_entity.pdbx_description
1 polymer ?
#
loop_
_entity_poly.entity_id
_entity_poly.type
_entity_poly.pdbx_seq_one_letter_code
_entity_poly.pdbx_strand_id
1 'polypeptide(L)'
;MTKLLSAARRAGVAVLAAMIGLAVVAIPTTATAAAVCAKTPVLAKQSQVRAAAPAYFEMTDVTGARFVFQLTDPAKIAHARKILSGEETHRVHAIGRIIKRPAPYNPGWSFHYDPATIDFFEVAIEVCDSTIPFTEDHLDEACGAFLPGCVWCPWTSRLVRELRS
;
A
#
# COMPACT_ATOMS: atom_id res chain seq x y z
N MET A 1 -36.01 -33.02 -33.29
CA MET A 1 -37.27 -32.92 -32.54
C MET A 1 -37.22 -31.63 -31.73
N THR A 2 -37.47 -30.49 -32.38
CA THR A 2 -38.73 -29.72 -32.38
C THR A 2 -38.92 -28.90 -31.09
N LYS A 3 -38.80 -27.58 -31.26
CA LYS A 3 -39.32 -26.51 -30.39
C LYS A 3 -40.74 -26.81 -29.92
N LEU A 4 -41.17 -26.28 -28.77
CA LEU A 4 -42.28 -25.31 -28.72
C LEU A 4 -42.51 -24.77 -27.30
N LEU A 5 -42.64 -23.45 -27.24
CA LEU A 5 -43.13 -22.66 -26.11
C LEU A 5 -44.66 -22.68 -26.03
N SER A 6 -45.16 -22.53 -24.79
CA SER A 6 -46.26 -21.65 -24.34
C SER A 6 -47.66 -21.73 -24.99
N ALA A 7 -48.68 -21.90 -24.13
CA ALA A 7 -50.09 -21.51 -24.31
C ALA A 7 -50.59 -20.96 -22.94
N ALA A 8 -51.03 -19.71 -22.75
CA ALA A 8 -52.14 -18.90 -23.31
C ALA A 8 -53.53 -19.15 -22.66
N ARG A 9 -54.11 -18.09 -22.06
CA ARG A 9 -55.56 -17.67 -22.00
C ARG A 9 -55.71 -16.57 -20.92
N ARG A 10 -56.00 -15.29 -21.24
CA ARG A 10 -57.25 -14.60 -21.68
C ARG A 10 -58.40 -14.60 -20.66
N ALA A 11 -58.84 -13.43 -20.18
CA ALA A 11 -60.12 -12.78 -20.55
C ALA A 11 -60.69 -11.78 -19.50
N GLY A 12 -61.18 -10.63 -19.99
CA GLY A 12 -62.36 -9.86 -19.49
C GLY A 12 -62.09 -8.86 -18.35
N VAL A 13 -62.78 -7.71 -18.20
CA VAL A 13 -64.02 -7.19 -18.78
C VAL A 13 -64.00 -5.65 -18.75
N ALA A 14 -64.69 -5.03 -19.71
CA ALA A 14 -64.86 -3.59 -19.89
C ALA A 14 -65.85 -2.95 -18.89
N VAL A 15 -65.69 -1.65 -18.58
CA VAL A 15 -66.81 -0.75 -18.28
C VAL A 15 -66.55 0.61 -18.93
N LEU A 16 -67.57 1.06 -19.65
CA LEU A 16 -67.72 2.28 -20.42
C LEU A 16 -68.36 3.36 -19.51
N ALA A 17 -67.88 4.61 -19.52
CA ALA A 17 -68.72 5.79 -19.30
C ALA A 17 -68.00 7.07 -19.72
N ALA A 18 -68.66 7.81 -20.61
CA ALA A 18 -68.25 9.08 -21.18
C ALA A 18 -68.40 10.25 -20.20
N MET A 19 -67.75 11.39 -20.50
CA MET A 19 -68.41 12.71 -20.66
C MET A 19 -67.39 13.81 -21.02
N ILE A 20 -67.51 14.28 -22.27
CA ILE A 20 -67.57 15.69 -22.75
C ILE A 20 -66.77 16.77 -21.98
N GLY A 21 -65.88 17.46 -22.70
CA GLY A 21 -65.36 18.78 -22.34
C GLY A 21 -64.31 19.29 -23.33
N LEU A 22 -64.75 19.92 -24.42
CA LEU A 22 -63.89 20.60 -25.39
C LEU A 22 -63.58 22.02 -24.88
N ALA A 23 -62.31 22.33 -24.61
CA ALA A 23 -61.81 23.70 -24.59
C ALA A 23 -60.35 23.73 -25.06
N VAL A 24 -60.17 24.30 -26.24
CA VAL A 24 -58.90 24.58 -26.91
C VAL A 24 -58.25 25.79 -26.23
N VAL A 25 -56.99 25.68 -25.77
CA VAL A 25 -56.07 26.82 -25.71
C VAL A 25 -54.66 26.37 -26.09
N ALA A 26 -54.07 27.17 -26.97
CA ALA A 26 -52.77 27.02 -27.61
C ALA A 26 -51.57 27.09 -26.65
N ILE A 27 -50.44 26.51 -27.08
CA ILE A 27 -49.18 27.19 -27.47
C ILE A 27 -48.08 26.10 -27.50
N PRO A 28 -47.29 25.97 -28.59
CA PRO A 28 -46.14 25.09 -28.63
C PRO A 28 -44.94 25.80 -28.02
N THR A 29 -44.45 25.34 -26.88
CA THR A 29 -43.08 25.64 -26.44
C THR A 29 -42.35 24.33 -26.24
N THR A 30 -41.35 24.13 -27.08
CA THR A 30 -40.41 23.02 -27.12
C THR A 30 -39.86 22.72 -25.73
N ALA A 31 -40.29 21.61 -25.14
CA ALA A 31 -39.59 21.03 -23.99
C ALA A 31 -38.31 20.38 -24.50
N THR A 32 -37.19 21.08 -24.36
CA THR A 32 -35.85 20.50 -24.42
C THR A 32 -35.78 19.35 -23.43
N ALA A 33 -35.70 18.12 -23.94
CA ALA A 33 -35.33 16.96 -23.14
C ALA A 33 -33.86 17.10 -22.74
N ALA A 34 -33.60 17.79 -21.63
CA ALA A 34 -32.33 17.67 -20.93
C ALA A 34 -32.30 16.26 -20.32
N ALA A 35 -31.71 15.32 -21.06
CA ALA A 35 -31.20 14.08 -20.50
C ALA A 35 -30.10 14.45 -19.49
N VAL A 36 -30.48 14.74 -18.25
CA VAL A 36 -29.55 14.73 -17.13
C VAL A 36 -29.12 13.28 -16.99
N CYS A 37 -27.98 12.95 -17.57
CA CYS A 37 -27.25 11.75 -17.25
C CYS A 37 -26.99 11.82 -15.74
N ALA A 38 -27.82 11.11 -14.97
CA ALA A 38 -27.64 10.97 -13.54
C ALA A 38 -26.30 10.26 -13.32
N LYS A 39 -25.24 11.07 -13.20
CA LYS A 39 -23.98 10.63 -12.62
C LYS A 39 -24.30 10.39 -11.16
N THR A 40 -24.64 9.15 -10.84
CA THR A 40 -24.67 8.66 -9.47
C THR A 40 -23.36 9.12 -8.83
N PRO A 41 -23.37 9.92 -7.74
CA PRO A 41 -22.16 10.14 -7.00
C PRO A 41 -21.80 8.77 -6.43
N VAL A 42 -20.84 8.10 -7.07
CA VAL A 42 -20.10 7.04 -6.41
C VAL A 42 -19.51 7.73 -5.20
N LEU A 43 -20.07 7.42 -4.03
CA LEU A 43 -19.49 7.72 -2.74
C LEU A 43 -18.13 7.01 -2.74
N ALA A 44 -17.14 7.68 -3.33
CA ALA A 44 -15.76 7.30 -3.19
C ALA A 44 -15.54 7.33 -1.69
N LYS A 45 -15.43 6.12 -1.11
CA LYS A 45 -14.89 5.94 0.23
C LYS A 45 -13.47 6.48 0.13
N GLN A 46 -13.33 7.77 0.39
CA GLN A 46 -12.05 8.46 0.42
C GLN A 46 -11.29 7.80 1.55
N SER A 47 -10.50 6.80 1.20
CA SER A 47 -9.51 6.20 2.06
C SER A 47 -8.50 7.31 2.30
N GLN A 48 -8.73 8.09 3.36
CA GLN A 48 -7.71 8.97 3.88
C GLN A 48 -6.59 8.08 4.37
N VAL A 49 -5.60 7.83 3.50
CA VAL A 49 -4.30 7.32 3.91
C VAL A 49 -3.65 8.48 4.66
N ARG A 50 -4.02 8.65 5.93
CA ARG A 50 -3.21 9.42 6.85
C ARG A 50 -1.84 8.72 6.82
N ALA A 51 -0.80 9.45 6.39
CA ALA A 51 0.56 8.94 6.47
C ALA A 51 0.75 8.45 7.91
N ALA A 52 1.05 7.16 8.08
CA ALA A 52 1.32 6.62 9.40
C ALA A 52 2.50 7.40 9.98
N ALA A 53 2.47 7.64 11.30
CA ALA A 53 3.65 8.16 11.97
C ALA A 53 4.82 7.20 11.71
N PRO A 54 6.04 7.73 11.50
CA PRO A 54 7.21 6.87 11.35
C PRO A 54 7.37 6.00 12.59
N ALA A 55 7.77 4.75 12.39
CA ALA A 55 8.12 3.84 13.45
C ALA A 55 9.61 3.48 13.35
N TYR A 56 10.23 3.22 14.49
CA TYR A 56 11.66 2.96 14.60
C TYR A 56 11.88 1.54 15.10
N PHE A 57 12.74 0.80 14.43
CA PHE A 57 13.02 -0.60 14.74
C PHE A 57 14.51 -0.77 14.98
N GLU A 58 14.83 -1.52 16.01
CA GLU A 58 16.19 -1.92 16.32
C GLU A 58 16.44 -3.32 15.75
N MET A 59 17.57 -3.48 15.08
CA MET A 59 18.09 -4.76 14.62
C MET A 59 19.51 -5.00 15.14
N THR A 60 19.91 -6.27 15.14
CA THR A 60 21.30 -6.71 15.31
C THR A 60 21.71 -7.58 14.15
N ASP A 61 23.01 -7.85 14.02
CA ASP A 61 23.55 -8.87 13.12
C ASP A 61 24.39 -9.92 13.90
N VAL A 62 25.16 -10.75 13.20
CA VAL A 62 26.04 -11.76 13.81
C VAL A 62 27.10 -11.19 14.76
N THR A 63 27.44 -9.90 14.64
CA THR A 63 28.41 -9.24 15.53
C THR A 63 27.77 -8.78 16.85
N GLY A 64 26.44 -8.74 16.93
CA GLY A 64 25.70 -8.19 18.06
C GLY A 64 25.64 -6.66 18.08
N ALA A 65 26.23 -5.98 17.08
CA ALA A 65 26.08 -4.54 16.90
C ALA A 65 24.60 -4.18 16.74
N ARG A 66 24.18 -3.06 17.35
CA ARG A 66 22.79 -2.60 17.32
C ARG A 66 22.64 -1.48 16.32
N PHE A 67 21.64 -1.57 15.45
CA PHE A 67 21.35 -0.58 14.42
C PHE A 67 19.85 -0.25 14.44
N VAL A 68 19.52 1.04 14.36
CA VAL A 68 18.15 1.52 14.37
C VAL A 68 17.81 2.09 13.00
N PHE A 69 16.68 1.65 12.44
CA PHE A 69 16.16 2.17 11.18
C PHE A 69 14.73 2.65 11.31
N GLN A 70 14.36 3.59 10.44
CA GLN A 70 13.04 4.19 10.39
C GLN A 70 12.23 3.56 9.25
N LEU A 71 10.98 3.19 9.55
CA LEU A 71 10.00 2.82 8.55
C LEU A 71 8.90 3.88 8.47
N THR A 72 8.55 4.27 7.25
CA THR A 72 7.49 5.26 6.96
C THR A 72 6.29 4.66 6.23
N ASP A 73 6.45 3.49 5.60
CA ASP A 73 5.37 2.78 4.92
C ASP A 73 4.56 1.95 5.95
N PRO A 74 3.24 2.20 6.10
CA PRO A 74 2.38 1.46 7.03
C PRO A 74 2.42 -0.06 6.82
N ALA A 75 2.56 -0.54 5.58
CA ALA A 75 2.62 -1.96 5.27
C ALA A 75 3.94 -2.57 5.77
N LYS A 76 5.06 -1.87 5.61
CA LYS A 76 6.37 -2.32 6.11
C LYS A 76 6.43 -2.28 7.64
N ILE A 77 5.82 -1.28 8.27
CA ILE A 77 5.68 -1.20 9.73
C ILE A 77 4.88 -2.40 10.25
N ALA A 78 3.75 -2.73 9.61
CA ALA A 78 2.96 -3.90 9.99
C ALA A 78 3.75 -5.21 9.81
N HIS A 79 4.50 -5.34 8.71
CA HIS A 79 5.38 -6.48 8.45
C HIS A 79 6.46 -6.65 9.53
N ALA A 80 7.16 -5.57 9.90
CA ALA A 80 8.16 -5.58 10.96
C ALA A 80 7.58 -6.05 12.31
N ARG A 81 6.34 -5.66 12.64
CA ARG A 81 5.65 -6.12 13.84
C ARG A 81 5.30 -7.61 13.80
N LYS A 82 4.97 -8.16 12.63
CA LYS A 82 4.75 -9.60 12.43
C LYS A 82 6.03 -10.42 12.61
N ILE A 83 7.17 -9.88 12.17
CA ILE A 83 8.48 -10.48 12.44
C ILE A 83 8.72 -10.52 13.96
N LEU A 84 8.50 -9.39 14.66
CA LEU A 84 8.70 -9.31 16.11
C LEU A 84 7.74 -10.20 16.92
N SER A 85 6.53 -10.46 16.42
CA SER A 85 5.58 -11.39 17.06
C SER A 85 5.84 -12.86 16.74
N GLY A 86 6.70 -13.15 15.75
CA GLY A 86 6.94 -14.50 15.23
C GLY A 86 5.88 -15.01 14.26
N GLU A 87 4.95 -14.16 13.79
CA GLU A 87 3.96 -14.52 12.76
C GLU A 87 4.61 -14.64 11.37
N GLU A 88 5.61 -13.81 11.08
CA GLU A 88 6.38 -13.84 9.83
C GLU A 88 7.75 -14.51 10.05
N THR A 89 8.04 -15.56 9.27
CA THR A 89 9.26 -16.37 9.41
C THR A 89 10.09 -16.49 8.15
N HIS A 90 9.64 -15.92 7.02
CA HIS A 90 10.31 -16.01 5.73
C HIS A 90 11.07 -14.72 5.42
N ARG A 91 10.33 -13.61 5.27
CA ARG A 91 10.90 -12.31 4.91
C ARG A 91 11.26 -11.54 6.16
N VAL A 92 12.35 -11.94 6.83
CA VAL A 92 12.72 -11.44 8.16
C VAL A 92 13.96 -10.54 8.17
N HIS A 93 14.78 -10.57 7.12
CA HIS A 93 16.02 -9.80 7.01
C HIS A 93 15.77 -8.46 6.34
N ALA A 94 16.42 -7.39 6.81
CA ALA A 94 16.24 -6.04 6.27
C ALA A 94 17.13 -5.81 5.04
N ILE A 95 16.57 -5.20 4.00
CA ILE A 95 17.29 -4.74 2.81
C ILE A 95 16.87 -3.31 2.48
N GLY A 96 17.78 -2.52 1.92
CA GLY A 96 17.48 -1.18 1.43
C GLY A 96 18.72 -0.50 0.90
N ARG A 97 18.60 0.76 0.51
CA ARG A 97 19.75 1.61 0.20
C ARG A 97 20.23 2.33 1.44
N ILE A 98 21.54 2.49 1.58
CA ILE A 98 22.12 3.31 2.65
C ILE A 98 22.30 4.76 2.21
N ILE A 99 22.25 5.65 3.19
CA ILE A 99 22.64 7.05 3.12
C ILE A 99 23.85 7.22 4.04
N LYS A 100 24.99 7.68 3.48
CA LYS A 100 26.28 7.91 4.17
C LYS A 100 26.24 9.20 5.01
N ARG A 101 25.31 9.27 5.96
CA ARG A 101 25.13 10.37 6.92
C ARG A 101 24.59 9.81 8.24
N PRO A 102 24.99 10.36 9.41
CA PRO A 102 24.37 9.99 10.67
C PRO A 102 22.88 10.37 10.72
N ALA A 103 22.11 9.59 11.48
CA ALA A 103 20.72 9.89 11.81
C ALA A 103 20.54 9.98 13.33
N PRO A 104 19.77 10.96 13.87
CA PRO A 104 19.61 11.12 15.32
C PRO A 104 19.06 9.89 16.04
N TYR A 105 18.25 9.08 15.34
CA TYR A 105 17.67 7.85 15.89
C TYR A 105 18.62 6.64 15.84
N ASN A 106 19.74 6.75 15.14
CA ASN A 106 20.73 5.69 14.95
C ASN A 106 22.12 6.13 15.46
N PRO A 107 22.27 6.45 16.75
CA PRO A 107 23.52 6.96 17.29
C PRO A 107 24.62 5.90 17.20
N GLY A 108 25.86 6.35 16.96
CA GLY A 108 27.04 5.48 16.86
C GLY A 108 27.38 5.03 15.44
N TRP A 109 26.56 5.37 14.44
CA TRP A 109 26.79 5.02 13.05
C TRP A 109 26.80 6.27 12.16
N SER A 110 27.67 6.27 11.16
CA SER A 110 27.80 7.35 10.17
C SER A 110 26.88 7.14 8.97
N PHE A 111 26.00 6.14 9.03
CA PHE A 111 25.02 5.84 7.99
C PHE A 111 23.66 5.39 8.55
N HIS A 112 22.65 5.42 7.70
CA HIS A 112 21.32 4.88 7.95
C HIS A 112 20.71 4.37 6.64
N TYR A 113 19.66 3.55 6.71
CA TYR A 113 18.86 3.25 5.52
C TYR A 113 18.10 4.49 5.02
N ASP A 114 17.94 4.62 3.71
CA ASP A 114 16.91 5.44 3.09
C ASP A 114 15.53 4.80 3.38
N PRO A 115 14.67 5.42 4.21
CA PRO A 115 13.38 4.86 4.61
C PRO A 115 12.46 4.51 3.45
N ALA A 116 12.60 5.16 2.30
CA ALA A 116 11.78 4.92 1.12
C ALA A 116 12.14 3.63 0.37
N THR A 117 13.28 3.02 0.70
CA THR A 117 13.82 1.85 -0.02
C THR A 117 13.80 0.56 0.79
N ILE A 118 13.41 0.64 2.07
CA ILE A 118 13.49 -0.49 2.99
C ILE A 118 12.43 -1.54 2.63
N ASP A 119 12.89 -2.79 2.54
CA ASP A 119 12.04 -3.96 2.45
C ASP A 119 12.62 -5.09 3.32
N PHE A 120 11.91 -6.21 3.38
CA PHE A 120 12.33 -7.44 4.02
C PHE A 120 12.49 -8.56 2.99
N PHE A 121 13.49 -9.42 3.16
CA PHE A 121 13.79 -10.49 2.21
C PHE A 121 13.95 -11.85 2.90
N GLU A 122 13.70 -12.90 2.12
CA GLU A 122 14.04 -14.29 2.46
C GLU A 122 15.34 -14.70 1.75
N VAL A 123 15.53 -14.26 0.51
CA VAL A 123 16.75 -14.43 -0.29
C VAL A 123 17.12 -13.10 -0.93
N ALA A 124 18.41 -12.75 -0.93
CA ALA A 124 18.95 -11.56 -1.59
C ALA A 124 20.17 -11.92 -2.46
N ILE A 125 20.73 -10.92 -3.13
CA ILE A 125 21.97 -11.08 -3.90
C ILE A 125 23.14 -10.97 -2.93
N GLU A 126 24.08 -11.91 -2.96
CA GLU A 126 25.23 -12.00 -2.04
C GLU A 126 26.05 -10.69 -1.96
N VAL A 127 26.11 -9.89 -3.03
CA VAL A 127 26.94 -8.69 -3.12
C VAL A 127 26.53 -7.56 -2.16
N CYS A 128 25.28 -7.55 -1.68
CA CYS A 128 24.83 -6.55 -0.72
C CYS A 128 25.04 -6.96 0.76
N ASP A 129 25.58 -8.16 1.01
CA ASP A 129 25.79 -8.65 2.37
C ASP A 129 27.03 -8.01 3.01
N SER A 130 26.82 -7.44 4.19
CA SER A 130 27.90 -6.94 5.04
C SER A 130 27.37 -6.72 6.45
N THR A 131 28.21 -6.94 7.46
CA THR A 131 27.87 -6.64 8.85
C THR A 131 27.80 -5.14 9.08
N ILE A 132 27.07 -4.73 10.12
CA ILE A 132 26.93 -3.33 10.55
C ILE A 132 28.31 -2.68 10.77
N PRO A 133 29.22 -3.24 11.60
CA PRO A 133 30.53 -2.63 11.81
C PRO A 133 31.41 -2.65 10.57
N PHE A 134 31.38 -3.72 9.76
CA PHE A 134 32.18 -3.76 8.53
C PHE A 134 31.73 -2.69 7.53
N THR A 135 30.43 -2.43 7.46
CA THR A 135 29.86 -1.36 6.62
C THR A 135 30.29 0.03 7.10
N GLU A 136 30.37 0.26 8.41
CA GLU A 136 30.90 1.50 8.99
C GLU A 136 32.39 1.67 8.67
N ASP A 137 33.19 0.61 8.87
CA ASP A 137 34.65 0.63 8.68
C ASP A 137 35.04 0.88 7.22
N HIS A 138 34.19 0.52 6.25
CA HIS A 138 34.41 0.67 4.81
C HIS A 138 33.38 1.61 4.16
N LEU A 139 32.79 2.51 4.97
CA LEU A 139 31.68 3.34 4.51
C LEU A 139 32.09 4.26 3.35
N ASP A 140 33.35 4.69 3.30
CA ASP A 140 33.93 5.52 2.25
C ASP A 140 33.92 4.82 0.87
N GLU A 141 34.17 3.52 0.84
CA GLU A 141 34.09 2.67 -0.37
C GLU A 141 32.66 2.27 -0.76
N ALA A 142 31.72 2.34 0.21
CA ALA A 142 30.33 1.97 -0.01
C ALA A 142 29.65 2.83 -1.11
N CYS A 143 28.70 2.23 -1.82
CA CYS A 143 28.05 2.73 -3.04
C CYS A 143 28.92 2.65 -4.32
N GLY A 144 30.15 2.16 -4.21
CA GLY A 144 31.07 1.93 -5.32
C GLY A 144 31.25 0.43 -5.59
N ALA A 145 32.48 -0.04 -5.49
CA ALA A 145 32.80 -1.47 -5.59
C ALA A 145 32.25 -2.26 -4.39
N PHE A 146 32.31 -1.65 -3.19
CA PHE A 146 31.63 -2.14 -2.00
C PHE A 146 30.19 -1.62 -1.98
N LEU A 147 29.22 -2.52 -1.76
CA LEU A 147 27.77 -2.24 -1.82
C LEU A 147 27.34 -1.44 -3.07
N PRO A 148 27.48 -2.00 -4.29
CA PRO A 148 27.12 -1.31 -5.53
C PRO A 148 25.67 -0.79 -5.50
N GLY A 149 25.48 0.46 -5.94
CA GLY A 149 24.15 1.10 -5.91
C GLY A 149 23.63 1.41 -4.50
N CYS A 150 24.51 1.41 -3.50
CA CYS A 150 24.24 1.60 -2.08
C CYS A 150 23.33 0.52 -1.47
N VAL A 151 23.13 -0.62 -2.12
CA VAL A 151 22.23 -1.67 -1.63
C VAL A 151 22.92 -2.43 -0.51
N TRP A 152 22.27 -2.51 0.65
CA TRP A 152 22.77 -3.18 1.84
C TRP A 152 21.72 -4.16 2.37
N CYS A 153 22.12 -5.41 2.55
CA CYS A 153 21.26 -6.52 2.95
C CYS A 153 21.99 -7.43 3.96
N PRO A 154 22.18 -7.02 5.22
CA PRO A 154 22.84 -7.88 6.22
C PRO A 154 22.07 -9.20 6.40
N TRP A 155 22.60 -10.31 5.89
CA TRP A 155 21.93 -11.62 5.89
C TRP A 155 21.73 -12.17 7.30
N THR A 156 22.58 -11.75 8.23
CA THR A 156 22.48 -12.14 9.63
C THR A 156 21.62 -11.17 10.45
N SER A 157 20.96 -10.20 9.81
CA SER A 157 20.11 -9.23 10.50
C SER A 157 18.93 -9.89 11.21
N ARG A 158 18.63 -9.39 12.41
CA ARG A 158 17.48 -9.81 13.22
C ARG A 158 16.84 -8.60 13.85
N LEU A 159 15.52 -8.45 13.67
CA LEU A 159 14.76 -7.45 14.42
C LEU A 159 14.71 -7.84 15.89
N VAL A 160 14.97 -6.86 16.76
CA VAL A 160 14.98 -7.05 18.21
C VAL A 160 13.75 -6.45 18.85
N ARG A 161 13.37 -5.22 18.46
CA ARG A 161 12.23 -4.49 19.04
C ARG A 161 11.82 -3.27 18.22
N GLU A 162 10.58 -2.84 18.41
CA GLU A 162 10.12 -1.50 18.05
C GLU A 162 10.46 -0.52 19.19
N LEU A 163 11.03 0.64 18.86
CA LEU A 163 11.32 1.69 19.83
C LEU A 163 10.09 2.59 20.00
N ARG A 164 9.74 2.88 21.26
CA ARG A 164 8.70 3.86 21.58
C ARG A 164 9.29 5.26 21.46
N SER A 165 8.59 6.13 20.73
CA SER A 165 8.88 7.57 20.64
C SER A 165 8.21 8.34 21.77
#